data_AF-A0A1G9N242-F1
#
_entry.id   AF-A0A1G9N242-F1
#
_cell.length_a   1.000
_cell.length_b   1.000
_cell.length_c   1.000
_cell.angle_alpha   90.00
_cell.angle_beta   90.00
_cell.angle_gamma   90.00
#
_symmetry.space_group_name_H-M   'P 1'
#
loop_
_entity.id
_entity.type
_entity.pdbx_description
1 polymer ?
#
loop_
_entity_poly.entity_id
_entity_poly.type
_entity_poly.pdbx_seq_one_letter_code
_entity_poly.pdbx_strand_id
1 'polypeptide(L)'
;MTETAFGNRDPHFMIEIIALWEPDDTRAAEHRAWAGDLAAALDPVALPGGYPNLLGPDEATQIAHAYGPNTEHLLAVKRHYDPDHVFRAIPLPDPSRTR
;
A
#
# COMPACT_ATOMS: atom_id res chain seq x y z
N MET A 1 0.18 19.51 -3.09
CA MET A 1 1.55 19.74 -2.56
C MET A 1 2.42 18.59 -3.03
N THR A 2 3.50 18.86 -3.77
CA THR A 2 4.42 17.84 -4.34
C THR A 2 5.85 18.06 -3.86
N GLU A 3 6.03 18.74 -2.73
CA GLU A 3 7.34 19.13 -2.18
C GLU A 3 8.14 17.93 -1.65
N THR A 4 7.48 16.81 -1.37
CA THR A 4 8.10 15.57 -0.87
C THR A 4 7.48 14.35 -1.54
N ALA A 5 8.15 13.20 -1.46
CA ALA A 5 7.64 11.93 -1.97
C ALA A 5 6.29 11.49 -1.35
N PHE A 6 6.05 11.79 -0.07
CA PHE A 6 4.79 11.45 0.61
C PHE A 6 3.61 12.24 0.00
N GLY A 7 2.65 11.50 -0.58
CA GLY A 7 1.62 12.05 -1.45
C GLY A 7 0.37 12.57 -0.74
N ASN A 8 -0.18 11.81 0.21
CA ASN A 8 -1.44 12.17 0.88
C ASN A 8 -1.19 13.06 2.11
N ARG A 9 -1.68 14.30 2.07
CA ARG A 9 -1.55 15.26 3.18
C ARG A 9 -2.89 15.80 3.67
N ASP A 10 -3.99 15.25 3.17
CA ASP A 10 -5.33 15.65 3.60
C ASP A 10 -5.48 15.29 5.09
N PRO A 11 -6.18 16.08 5.92
CA PRO A 11 -6.43 15.69 7.30
C PRO A 11 -7.29 14.41 7.36
N HIS A 12 -6.72 13.31 7.85
CA HIS A 12 -7.40 12.02 7.96
C HIS A 12 -6.86 11.21 9.15
N PHE A 13 -7.54 10.10 9.45
CA PHE A 13 -7.02 9.07 10.34
C PHE A 13 -6.37 7.95 9.52
N MET A 14 -5.20 7.51 9.96
CA MET A 14 -4.59 6.28 9.47
C MET A 14 -5.06 5.13 10.36
N ILE A 15 -5.62 4.09 9.74
CA ILE A 15 -6.05 2.87 10.43
C ILE A 15 -5.16 1.75 9.93
N GLU A 16 -4.45 1.12 10.86
CA GLU A 16 -3.64 -0.07 10.61
C GLU A 16 -4.37 -1.28 11.21
N ILE A 17 -4.67 -2.27 10.37
CA ILE A 17 -5.39 -3.49 10.77
C ILE A 17 -4.40 -4.64 10.80
N ILE A 18 -3.97 -5.03 12.00
CA ILE A 18 -2.94 -6.06 12.18
C ILE A 18 -3.58 -7.29 12.81
N ALA A 19 -3.66 -8.37 12.03
CA ALA A 19 -4.01 -9.70 12.55
C ALA A 19 -2.72 -10.52 12.77
N LEU A 20 -2.47 -10.92 14.00
CA LEU A 20 -1.32 -11.73 14.42
C LEU A 20 -1.79 -12.90 15.26
N TRP A 21 -1.18 -14.07 15.04
CA TRP A 21 -1.47 -15.29 15.78
C TRP A 21 -0.24 -16.19 15.82
N GLU A 22 -0.19 -17.11 16.78
CA GLU A 22 0.88 -18.10 16.87
C GLU A 22 0.81 -19.11 15.71
N PRO A 23 1.93 -19.64 15.21
CA PRO A 23 1.95 -20.52 14.03
C PRO A 23 1.04 -21.75 14.13
N ASP A 24 0.72 -22.22 15.33
CA ASP A 24 -0.13 -23.38 15.61
C ASP A 24 -1.59 -23.02 15.99
N ASP A 25 -1.98 -21.73 15.96
CA ASP A 25 -3.38 -21.34 16.22
C ASP A 25 -4.29 -21.84 15.09
N THR A 26 -5.19 -22.76 15.43
CA THR A 26 -6.16 -23.35 14.50
C THR A 26 -7.21 -22.34 14.00
N ARG A 27 -7.31 -21.16 14.62
CA ARG A 27 -8.24 -20.08 14.25
C ARG A 27 -7.63 -19.06 13.30
N ALA A 28 -6.49 -19.37 12.66
CA ALA A 28 -5.85 -18.50 11.68
C ALA A 28 -6.80 -17.98 10.58
N ALA A 29 -7.83 -18.74 10.21
CA ALA A 29 -8.85 -18.30 9.26
C ALA A 29 -9.75 -17.18 9.82
N GLU A 30 -10.11 -17.25 11.10
CA GLU A 30 -10.95 -16.24 11.78
C GLU A 30 -10.21 -14.91 11.90
N HIS A 31 -8.92 -14.93 12.24
CA HIS A 31 -8.09 -13.71 12.32
C HIS A 31 -7.99 -13.00 10.97
N ARG A 32 -7.82 -13.75 9.88
CA ARG A 32 -7.80 -13.20 8.51
C ARG A 32 -9.17 -12.66 8.11
N ALA A 33 -10.25 -13.38 8.44
CA ALA A 33 -11.62 -12.95 8.15
C ALA A 33 -11.92 -11.63 8.87
N TRP A 34 -11.60 -11.50 10.15
CA TRP A 34 -11.76 -10.26 10.89
C TRP A 34 -11.05 -9.07 10.22
N ALA A 35 -9.78 -9.25 9.83
CA ALA A 35 -9.02 -8.18 9.20
C ALA A 35 -9.61 -7.77 7.84
N GLY A 36 -9.99 -8.76 7.03
CA GLY A 36 -10.62 -8.53 5.72
C GLY A 36 -12.00 -7.87 5.83
N ASP A 37 -12.84 -8.35 6.76
CA ASP A 37 -14.18 -7.82 6.99
C ASP A 37 -14.12 -6.37 7.50
N LEU A 38 -13.20 -6.05 8.41
CA LEU A 38 -13.01 -4.69 8.90
C LEU A 38 -12.48 -3.77 7.79
N ALA A 39 -11.53 -4.23 6.97
CA ALA A 39 -11.04 -3.46 5.83
C ALA A 39 -12.18 -3.17 4.83
N ALA A 40 -12.99 -4.18 4.50
CA ALA A 40 -14.14 -4.03 3.60
C ALA A 40 -15.22 -3.09 4.17
N ALA A 41 -15.42 -3.09 5.49
CA ALA A 41 -16.36 -2.18 6.14
C ALA A 41 -15.90 -0.71 6.11
N LEU A 42 -14.59 -0.47 6.09
CA LEU A 42 -13.99 0.88 6.06
C LEU A 42 -13.75 1.41 4.64
N ASP A 43 -13.62 0.52 3.64
CA ASP A 43 -13.35 0.89 2.24
C ASP A 43 -14.24 2.02 1.68
N PRO A 44 -15.58 2.06 1.93
CA PRO A 44 -16.44 3.11 1.37
C PRO A 44 -16.15 4.53 1.88
N VAL A 45 -15.45 4.66 3.02
CA VAL A 45 -15.11 5.96 3.64
C VAL A 45 -13.60 6.22 3.64
N ALA A 46 -12.81 5.26 3.18
CA ALA A 46 -11.36 5.39 3.11
C ALA A 46 -10.94 6.34 1.97
N LEU A 47 -9.83 7.04 2.18
CA LEU A 47 -9.13 7.72 1.10
C LEU A 47 -8.46 6.67 0.20
N PRO A 48 -8.38 6.91 -1.12
CA PRO A 48 -7.69 6.00 -2.01
C PRO A 48 -6.20 5.92 -1.65
N GLY A 49 -5.64 4.72 -1.78
CA GLY A 49 -4.23 4.46 -1.52
C GLY A 49 -4.01 3.76 -0.19
N GLY A 50 -2.84 4.00 0.40
CA GLY A 50 -2.43 3.42 1.66
C GLY A 50 -1.06 3.96 2.05
N TYR A 51 -0.61 3.68 3.27
CA TYR A 51 0.71 4.07 3.71
C TYR A 51 1.74 3.09 3.12
N PRO A 52 2.65 3.51 2.23
CA PRO A 52 3.47 2.56 1.44
C PRO A 52 4.26 1.55 2.26
N ASN A 53 4.70 1.91 3.47
CA ASN A 53 5.45 1.03 4.36
C ASN A 53 4.63 -0.14 4.93
N LEU A 54 3.29 -0.09 4.79
CA LEU A 54 2.35 -1.08 5.34
C LEU A 54 1.66 -1.90 4.25
N LEU A 55 2.01 -1.68 2.98
CA LEU A 55 1.41 -2.39 1.86
C LEU A 55 2.27 -3.60 1.50
N GLY A 56 1.63 -4.77 1.49
CA GLY A 56 2.21 -5.99 0.93
C GLY A 56 2.18 -5.98 -0.61
N PRO A 57 2.57 -7.11 -1.24
CA PRO A 57 2.59 -7.24 -2.70
C PRO A 57 1.20 -7.41 -3.33
N ASP A 58 0.18 -7.76 -2.56
CA ASP A 58 -1.16 -8.10 -3.07
C ASP A 58 -2.12 -6.90 -3.06
N GLU A 59 -1.72 -5.79 -2.43
CA GLU A 59 -2.48 -4.55 -2.24
C GLU A 59 -2.42 -3.63 -3.48
N ALA A 60 -2.50 -4.20 -4.69
CA ALA A 60 -2.27 -3.50 -5.96
C ALA A 60 -3.08 -2.20 -6.12
N THR A 61 -4.35 -2.21 -5.72
CA THR A 61 -5.22 -1.02 -5.78
C THR A 61 -4.72 0.09 -4.87
N GLN A 62 -4.33 -0.22 -3.63
CA GLN A 62 -3.78 0.78 -2.71
C GLN A 62 -2.42 1.29 -3.20
N ILE A 63 -1.55 0.38 -3.69
CA ILE A 63 -0.25 0.74 -4.23
C ILE A 63 -0.39 1.77 -5.35
N ALA A 64 -1.33 1.56 -6.29
CA ALA A 64 -1.55 2.44 -7.44
C ALA A 64 -1.83 3.91 -7.05
N HIS A 65 -2.38 4.14 -5.85
CA HIS A 65 -2.74 5.48 -5.37
C HIS A 65 -1.84 5.99 -4.24
N ALA A 66 -0.88 5.20 -3.74
CA ALA A 66 -0.12 5.49 -2.51
C ALA A 66 0.75 6.77 -2.56
N TYR A 67 1.16 7.20 -3.76
CA TYR A 67 1.98 8.40 -3.95
C TYR A 67 1.24 9.56 -4.64
N GLY A 68 -0.02 9.34 -5.05
CA GLY A 68 -0.84 10.35 -5.71
C GLY A 68 -0.10 11.06 -6.87
N PRO A 69 -0.10 12.41 -6.91
CA PRO A 69 0.56 13.18 -7.97
C PRO A 69 2.08 12.97 -8.10
N ASN A 70 2.74 12.41 -7.08
CA ASN A 70 4.20 12.20 -7.10
C ASN A 70 4.61 10.92 -7.85
N THR A 71 3.63 10.07 -8.22
CA THR A 71 3.89 8.74 -8.81
C THR A 71 4.82 8.79 -10.01
N GLU A 72 4.52 9.62 -11.02
CA GLU A 72 5.31 9.68 -12.25
C GLU A 72 6.77 10.08 -11.99
N HIS A 73 6.97 11.06 -11.09
CA HIS A 73 8.31 11.54 -10.72
C HIS A 73 9.09 10.45 -9.98
N LEU A 74 8.47 9.76 -9.02
CA LEU A 74 9.11 8.66 -8.31
C LEU A 74 9.49 7.50 -9.24
N LEU A 75 8.65 7.18 -10.22
CA LEU A 75 8.97 6.17 -11.23
C LEU A 75 10.13 6.60 -12.14
N ALA A 76 10.24 7.89 -12.48
CA ALA A 76 11.37 8.41 -13.23
C ALA A 76 12.68 8.31 -12.41
N VAL A 77 12.64 8.68 -11.13
CA VAL A 77 13.77 8.54 -10.19
C VAL A 77 14.15 7.06 -10.06
N LYS A 78 13.18 6.16 -9.90
CA LYS A 78 13.40 4.71 -9.82
C LYS A 78 14.12 4.18 -11.06
N ARG A 79 13.67 4.55 -12.26
CA ARG A 79 14.32 4.16 -13.52
C ARG A 79 15.73 4.71 -13.66
N HIS A 80 16.00 5.88 -13.12
CA HIS A 80 17.33 6.49 -13.20
C HIS A 80 18.34 5.84 -12.25
N TYR A 81 17.94 5.58 -11.00
CA TYR A 81 18.85 5.09 -9.96
C TYR A 81 18.82 3.57 -9.74
N ASP A 82 17.74 2.88 -10.13
CA ASP A 82 17.60 1.42 -10.03
C ASP A 82 16.88 0.86 -11.27
N PRO A 83 17.50 0.98 -12.46
CA PRO A 83 16.91 0.55 -13.73
C PRO A 83 16.62 -0.96 -13.77
N ASP A 84 17.41 -1.77 -13.07
CA ASP A 84 17.27 -3.23 -13.00
C ASP A 84 16.29 -3.68 -11.90
N HIS A 85 15.69 -2.72 -11.18
CA HIS A 85 14.70 -2.95 -10.15
C HIS A 85 15.20 -3.93 -9.05
N VAL A 86 16.43 -3.72 -8.57
CA VAL A 86 17.09 -4.53 -7.53
C VAL A 86 16.43 -4.29 -6.17
N PHE A 87 16.02 -3.05 -5.86
CA PHE A 87 15.45 -2.69 -4.57
C PHE A 87 13.91 -2.71 -4.58
N ARG A 88 13.27 -3.57 -3.78
CA ARG A 88 11.80 -3.79 -3.84
C ARG A 88 11.08 -3.76 -2.49
N ALA A 89 11.74 -3.29 -1.43
CA ALA A 89 11.21 -3.36 -0.07
C ALA A 89 9.94 -2.53 0.16
N ILE A 90 9.82 -1.38 -0.52
CA ILE A 90 8.63 -0.53 -0.49
C ILE A 90 7.99 -0.58 -1.89
N PRO A 91 6.70 -0.90 -2.00
CA PRO A 91 6.04 -1.00 -3.28
C PRO A 91 5.96 0.38 -3.97
N LEU A 92 6.26 0.40 -5.26
CA LEU A 92 5.93 1.49 -6.16
C LEU A 92 4.82 1.00 -7.11
N PRO A 93 3.93 1.89 -7.59
CA PRO A 93 3.04 1.57 -8.69
C PRO A 93 3.83 0.99 -9.85
N ASP A 94 3.55 -0.25 -10.25
CA ASP A 94 4.24 -0.89 -11.36
C ASP A 94 3.45 -0.66 -12.66
N PRO A 95 3.91 0.21 -13.57
CA PRO A 95 3.21 0.43 -14.84
C PRO A 95 3.29 -0.78 -15.78
N SER A 96 4.15 -1.77 -15.52
CA SER A 96 4.33 -2.97 -16.36
C SER A 96 3.40 -4.12 -15.99
N ARG A 97 2.76 -4.07 -14.82
CA ARG A 97 1.81 -5.08 -14.33
C ARG A 97 0.33 -4.77 -14.63
N THR A 98 0.02 -3.63 -15.22
CA THR A 98 -1.35 -3.21 -15.55
C THR A 98 -1.86 -3.79 -16.88
N ARG A 99 -1.44 -5.00 -17.26
CA ARG A 99 -1.85 -5.67 -18.51
C ARG A 99 -2.61 -6.96 -18.25
#